data_AF-Q19V28-F1
#
_entry.id   AF-Q19V28-F1
#
_cell.length_a   1.000
_cell.length_b   1.000
_cell.length_c   1.000
_cell.angle_alpha   90.00
_cell.angle_beta   90.00
_cell.angle_gamma   90.00
#
_symmetry.space_group_name_H-M   'P 1'
#
loop_
_entity.id
_entity.type
_entity.pdbx_description
1 polymer ?
#
loop_
_entity_poly.entity_id
_entity_poly.type
_entity_poly.pdbx_seq_one_letter_code
_entity_poly.pdbx_strand_id
1 'polypeptide(L)'
;MTNEKLKMWWETARPKTLPLALASIFTGSALGYWANPQGFNGLVMALCLLTTILLQVLSNFANDYGDHQKGSDTEERIGPLRGIQKGAISAKELKWGLILMVMASFLSGSFLIGIAYENLSDLFAFAGLGILAIVAAITYTVGVKPYGYMGLGDISVLVFFGLLGVGGTYYLQTHSIASHIILPAIGSGLLASAVLNINNLRDIEQDAKAGKNTLAVRLGAYKGRVYHCILLS
;
A
#
# COMPACT_ATOMS: atom_id res chain seq x y z
N MET A 1 -25.77 -10.33 4.64
CA MET A 1 -25.09 -9.12 5.16
C MET A 1 -26.05 -7.96 4.98
N THR A 2 -26.36 -7.17 6.01
CA THR A 2 -27.17 -5.94 5.83
C THR A 2 -26.43 -4.96 4.92
N ASN A 3 -27.14 -4.11 4.18
CA ASN A 3 -26.53 -3.07 3.33
C ASN A 3 -25.54 -2.20 4.10
N GLU A 4 -25.80 -1.96 5.39
CA GLU A 4 -24.89 -1.23 6.28
C GLU A 4 -23.57 -1.98 6.53
N LYS A 5 -23.61 -3.29 6.77
CA LYS A 5 -22.39 -4.07 7.02
C LYS A 5 -21.52 -4.15 5.77
N LEU A 6 -22.11 -4.25 4.58
CA LEU A 6 -21.39 -4.19 3.31
C LEU A 6 -20.74 -2.81 3.12
N LYS A 7 -21.48 -1.74 3.39
CA LYS A 7 -20.95 -0.37 3.38
C LYS A 7 -19.76 -0.21 4.34
N MET A 8 -19.82 -0.79 5.52
CA MET A 8 -18.71 -0.71 6.49
C MET A 8 -17.46 -1.46 6.01
N TRP A 9 -17.60 -2.62 5.39
CA TRP A 9 -16.47 -3.31 4.75
C TRP A 9 -15.87 -2.49 3.61
N TRP A 10 -16.72 -1.86 2.79
CA TRP A 10 -16.29 -0.96 1.73
C TRP A 10 -15.53 0.26 2.27
N GLU A 11 -16.02 0.90 3.33
CA GLU A 11 -15.31 1.99 4.01
C GLU A 11 -13.96 1.53 4.58
N THR A 12 -13.92 0.34 5.20
CA THR A 12 -12.71 -0.29 5.77
C THR A 12 -11.68 -0.61 4.68
N ALA A 13 -12.10 -0.94 3.46
CA ALA A 13 -11.21 -1.16 2.31
C ALA A 13 -10.57 0.13 1.79
N ARG A 14 -11.07 1.31 2.22
CA ARG A 14 -10.61 2.66 1.85
C ARG A 14 -10.45 2.84 0.33
N PRO A 15 -11.55 2.78 -0.45
CA PRO A 15 -11.53 2.92 -1.90
C PRO A 15 -10.82 4.20 -2.38
N LYS A 16 -10.84 5.28 -1.58
CA LYS A 16 -10.14 6.53 -1.87
C LYS A 16 -8.60 6.38 -1.91
N THR A 17 -8.04 5.31 -1.35
CA THR A 17 -6.60 5.00 -1.41
C THR A 17 -6.21 4.18 -2.65
N LEU A 18 -7.18 3.54 -3.31
CA LEU A 18 -6.92 2.67 -4.47
C LEU A 18 -6.40 3.42 -5.70
N PRO A 19 -6.88 4.63 -6.07
CA PRO A 19 -6.37 5.35 -7.23
C PRO A 19 -4.85 5.56 -7.21
N LEU A 20 -4.28 5.76 -6.02
CA LEU A 20 -2.84 5.93 -5.86
C LEU A 20 -2.06 4.65 -6.22
N ALA A 21 -2.54 3.50 -5.73
CA ALA A 21 -1.93 2.22 -6.03
C ALA A 21 -2.09 1.86 -7.52
N LEU A 22 -3.28 2.13 -8.09
CA LEU A 22 -3.56 1.90 -9.52
C LEU A 22 -2.72 2.79 -10.43
N ALA A 23 -2.51 4.05 -10.06
CA ALA A 23 -1.69 4.98 -10.85
C ALA A 23 -0.25 4.46 -11.03
N SER A 24 0.31 3.81 -10.02
CA SER A 24 1.65 3.20 -10.10
C SER A 24 1.70 2.07 -11.14
N ILE A 25 0.69 1.19 -11.14
CA ILE A 25 0.60 0.08 -12.09
C ILE A 25 0.31 0.57 -13.51
N PHE A 26 -0.56 1.56 -13.68
CA PHE A 26 -0.79 2.18 -14.98
C PHE A 26 0.46 2.86 -15.52
N THR A 27 1.22 3.56 -14.67
CA THR A 27 2.48 4.19 -15.06
C THR A 27 3.49 3.15 -15.53
N GLY A 28 3.72 2.09 -14.75
CA GLY A 28 4.64 1.02 -15.15
C GLY A 28 4.20 0.29 -16.42
N SER A 29 2.89 0.03 -16.57
CA SER A 29 2.32 -0.61 -17.75
C SER A 29 2.42 0.27 -19.00
N ALA A 30 2.17 1.57 -18.88
CA ALA A 30 2.29 2.52 -19.98
C ALA A 30 3.75 2.66 -20.45
N LEU A 31 4.70 2.70 -19.51
CA LEU A 31 6.13 2.66 -19.83
C LEU A 31 6.53 1.34 -20.51
N GLY A 32 6.01 0.22 -20.03
CA GLY A 32 6.24 -1.09 -20.65
C GLY A 32 5.69 -1.17 -22.07
N TYR A 33 4.47 -0.68 -22.28
CA TYR A 33 3.86 -0.55 -23.61
C TYR A 33 4.68 0.35 -24.52
N TRP A 34 5.15 1.50 -24.01
CA TRP A 34 5.99 2.42 -24.78
C TRP A 34 7.31 1.78 -25.21
N ALA A 35 7.95 1.01 -24.32
CA ALA A 35 9.22 0.35 -24.59
C ALA A 35 9.09 -0.84 -25.56
N ASN A 36 8.00 -1.62 -25.46
CA ASN A 36 7.74 -2.77 -26.32
C ASN A 36 6.23 -2.93 -26.61
N PRO A 37 5.68 -2.20 -27.58
CA PRO A 37 4.24 -2.24 -27.88
C PRO A 37 3.76 -3.64 -28.31
N GLN A 38 4.61 -4.41 -29.00
CA GLN A 38 4.26 -5.73 -29.53
C GLN A 38 4.30 -6.82 -28.46
N GLY A 39 5.15 -6.66 -27.44
CA GLY A 39 5.26 -7.58 -26.31
C GLY A 39 4.31 -7.28 -25.16
N PHE A 40 3.54 -6.19 -25.23
CA PHE A 40 2.67 -5.79 -24.13
C PHE A 40 1.60 -6.83 -23.82
N ASN A 41 1.54 -7.22 -22.54
CA ASN A 41 0.59 -8.22 -22.07
C ASN A 41 -0.48 -7.58 -21.17
N GLY A 42 -1.69 -7.45 -21.72
CA GLY A 42 -2.84 -6.90 -21.00
C GLY A 42 -3.28 -7.75 -19.80
N LEU A 43 -3.05 -9.07 -19.83
CA LEU A 43 -3.34 -9.96 -18.70
C LEU A 43 -2.36 -9.73 -17.55
N VAL A 44 -1.07 -9.53 -17.84
CA VAL A 44 -0.07 -9.14 -16.82
C VAL A 44 -0.46 -7.83 -16.17
N MET A 45 -0.84 -6.81 -16.93
CA MET A 45 -1.35 -5.54 -16.38
C MET A 45 -2.57 -5.77 -15.47
N ALA A 46 -3.57 -6.54 -15.93
CA ALA A 46 -4.78 -6.81 -15.15
C ALA A 46 -4.48 -7.52 -13.83
N LEU A 47 -3.54 -8.48 -13.83
CA LEU A 47 -3.11 -9.19 -12.64
C LEU A 47 -2.23 -8.33 -11.71
N CYS A 48 -1.42 -7.42 -12.24
CA CYS A 48 -0.72 -6.41 -11.44
C CYS A 48 -1.73 -5.49 -10.71
N LEU A 49 -2.78 -5.03 -11.42
CA LEU A 49 -3.84 -4.20 -10.84
C LEU A 49 -4.60 -4.96 -9.74
N LEU A 50 -5.02 -6.20 -10.02
CA LEU A 50 -5.72 -7.05 -9.05
C LEU A 50 -4.86 -7.28 -7.80
N THR A 51 -3.62 -7.71 -7.98
CA THR A 51 -2.69 -8.00 -6.87
C THR A 51 -2.47 -6.75 -6.02
N THR A 52 -2.28 -5.59 -6.66
CA THR A 52 -2.07 -4.31 -5.99
C THR A 52 -3.30 -3.86 -5.20
N ILE A 53 -4.51 -4.02 -5.75
CA ILE A 53 -5.75 -3.73 -5.02
C ILE A 53 -5.84 -4.62 -3.78
N LEU A 54 -5.58 -5.92 -3.91
CA LEU A 54 -5.66 -6.87 -2.79
C LEU A 54 -4.65 -6.54 -1.70
N LEU A 55 -3.41 -6.19 -2.06
CA LEU A 55 -2.37 -5.76 -1.12
C LEU A 55 -2.73 -4.42 -0.44
N GLN A 56 -3.32 -3.48 -1.17
CA GLN A 56 -3.76 -2.21 -0.60
C GLN A 56 -4.89 -2.41 0.41
N VAL A 57 -5.88 -3.24 0.08
CA VAL A 57 -6.97 -3.60 0.99
C VAL A 57 -6.44 -4.37 2.21
N LEU A 58 -5.48 -5.30 2.01
CA LEU A 58 -4.80 -5.99 3.10
C LEU A 58 -4.14 -4.99 4.07
N SER A 59 -3.38 -4.03 3.55
CA SER A 59 -2.73 -3.00 4.38
C SER A 59 -3.76 -2.14 5.13
N ASN A 60 -4.87 -1.77 4.47
CA ASN A 60 -5.94 -1.01 5.11
C ASN A 60 -6.62 -1.80 6.24
N PHE A 61 -6.90 -3.08 6.04
CA PHE A 61 -7.44 -3.95 7.08
C PHE A 61 -6.44 -4.16 8.23
N ALA A 62 -5.15 -4.30 7.92
CA ALA A 62 -4.10 -4.48 8.92
C ALA A 62 -3.92 -3.22 9.76
N ASN A 63 -4.11 -2.05 9.15
CA ASN A 63 -4.08 -0.78 9.83
C ASN A 63 -5.22 -0.67 10.85
N ASP A 64 -6.45 -0.98 10.45
CA ASP A 64 -7.61 -0.95 11.34
C ASP A 64 -7.51 -2.01 12.46
N TYR A 65 -7.00 -3.21 12.15
CA TYR A 65 -6.84 -4.28 13.13
C TYR A 65 -5.71 -3.99 14.14
N GLY A 66 -4.59 -3.42 13.67
CA GLY A 66 -3.45 -3.04 14.51
C GLY A 66 -3.78 -1.88 15.46
N ASP A 67 -4.48 -0.86 14.96
CA ASP A 67 -4.90 0.29 15.77
C ASP A 67 -5.92 -0.12 16.85
N HIS A 68 -6.85 -1.04 16.53
CA HIS A 68 -7.81 -1.58 17.51
C HIS A 68 -7.10 -2.34 18.64
N GLN A 69 -6.13 -3.21 18.31
CA GLN A 69 -5.38 -3.96 19.33
C GLN A 69 -4.58 -3.07 20.29
N LYS A 70 -4.16 -1.89 19.82
CA LYS A 70 -3.36 -0.95 20.61
C LYS A 70 -4.19 0.08 21.38
N GLY A 71 -5.51 0.08 21.21
CA GLY A 71 -6.38 1.07 21.83
C GLY A 71 -6.13 2.50 21.33
N SER A 72 -5.51 2.68 20.16
CA SER A 72 -5.27 4.00 19.56
C SER A 72 -6.53 4.65 18.98
N ASP A 73 -7.65 3.93 19.04
CA ASP A 73 -8.95 4.30 18.52
C ASP A 73 -9.81 4.94 19.63
N THR A 74 -9.62 6.24 19.86
CA THR A 74 -10.38 7.04 20.84
C THR A 74 -11.42 7.95 20.15
N GLU A 75 -12.39 8.47 20.92
CA GLU A 75 -13.40 9.44 20.43
C GLU A 75 -12.79 10.76 19.93
N GLU A 76 -11.55 11.07 20.29
CA GLU A 76 -10.81 12.28 19.86
C GLU A 76 -10.33 12.23 18.39
N ARG A 77 -10.67 11.19 17.63
CA ARG A 77 -10.19 11.01 16.25
C ARG A 77 -10.82 12.00 15.27
N ILE A 78 -9.99 12.73 14.54
CA ILE A 78 -10.40 13.71 13.51
C ILE A 78 -10.74 13.01 12.17
N GLY A 79 -10.08 11.89 11.86
CA GLY A 79 -10.36 11.08 10.67
C GLY A 79 -11.68 10.27 10.74
N PRO A 80 -12.19 9.75 9.62
CA PRO A 80 -13.46 9.02 9.59
C PRO A 80 -13.43 7.78 10.49
N LEU A 81 -14.52 7.57 11.23
CA LEU A 81 -14.71 6.40 12.09
C LEU A 81 -14.73 5.10 11.27
N ARG A 82 -14.00 4.08 11.74
CA ARG A 82 -13.81 2.78 11.08
C ARG A 82 -14.94 1.79 11.36
N GLY A 83 -15.04 0.75 10.53
CA GLY A 83 -15.95 -0.40 10.72
C GLY A 83 -15.90 -1.02 12.11
N ILE A 84 -14.68 -1.24 12.61
CA ILE A 84 -14.45 -1.82 13.93
C ILE A 84 -14.75 -0.85 15.07
N GLN A 85 -14.49 0.44 14.88
CA GLN A 85 -14.78 1.49 15.86
C GLN A 85 -16.29 1.71 16.04
N LYS A 86 -17.07 1.61 14.96
CA LYS A 86 -18.54 1.70 15.01
C LYS A 86 -19.22 0.43 15.54
N GLY A 87 -18.44 -0.60 15.93
CA GLY A 87 -18.96 -1.91 16.37
C GLY A 87 -19.61 -2.76 15.26
N ALA A 88 -19.57 -2.30 14.01
CA ALA A 88 -20.22 -2.96 12.87
C ALA A 88 -19.44 -4.17 12.33
N ILE A 89 -18.12 -4.20 12.59
CA ILE A 89 -17.21 -5.30 12.26
C ILE A 89 -16.48 -5.69 13.54
N SER A 90 -16.61 -6.94 13.99
CA SER A 90 -15.86 -7.42 15.15
C SER A 90 -14.38 -7.64 14.83
N ALA A 91 -13.51 -7.63 15.85
CA ALA A 91 -12.09 -7.96 15.69
C ALA A 91 -11.87 -9.35 15.07
N LYS A 92 -12.73 -10.33 15.40
CA LYS A 92 -12.69 -11.68 14.83
C LYS A 92 -13.00 -11.66 13.33
N GLU A 93 -14.00 -10.90 12.91
CA GLU A 93 -14.34 -10.75 11.48
C GLU A 93 -13.25 -10.03 10.70
N LEU A 94 -12.66 -8.96 11.26
CA LEU A 94 -11.56 -8.26 10.62
C LEU A 94 -10.32 -9.15 10.48
N LYS A 95 -10.02 -9.99 11.48
CA LYS A 95 -8.97 -11.01 11.39
C LYS A 95 -9.21 -12.02 10.26
N TRP A 96 -10.46 -12.46 10.06
CA TRP A 96 -10.80 -13.31 8.92
C TRP A 96 -10.67 -12.58 7.59
N GLY A 97 -11.07 -11.30 7.53
CA GLY A 97 -10.84 -10.43 6.36
C GLY A 97 -9.35 -10.30 6.00
N LEU A 98 -8.48 -10.17 7.01
CA LEU A 98 -7.03 -10.20 6.81
C LEU A 98 -6.55 -11.51 6.19
N ILE A 99 -6.95 -12.65 6.76
CA ILE A 99 -6.56 -13.98 6.23
C ILE A 99 -7.03 -14.13 4.78
N LEU A 100 -8.27 -13.72 4.48
CA LEU A 100 -8.82 -13.75 3.12
C LEU A 100 -7.98 -12.90 2.16
N MET A 101 -7.60 -11.68 2.54
CA MET A 101 -6.79 -10.79 1.70
C MET A 101 -5.35 -11.29 1.53
N VAL A 102 -4.75 -11.91 2.55
CA VAL A 102 -3.45 -12.58 2.44
C VAL A 102 -3.53 -13.71 1.42
N MET A 103 -4.52 -14.60 1.54
CA MET A 103 -4.68 -15.70 0.59
C MET A 103 -4.96 -15.18 -0.82
N ALA A 104 -5.89 -14.24 -0.98
CA ALA A 104 -6.23 -13.70 -2.28
C ALA A 104 -5.03 -13.01 -2.96
N SER A 105 -4.27 -12.18 -2.22
CA SER A 105 -3.07 -11.53 -2.77
C SER A 105 -1.97 -12.52 -3.10
N PHE A 106 -1.77 -13.55 -2.27
CA PHE A 106 -0.81 -14.63 -2.55
C PHE A 106 -1.18 -15.42 -3.81
N LEU A 107 -2.45 -15.83 -3.95
CA LEU A 107 -2.93 -16.55 -5.14
C LEU A 107 -2.82 -15.67 -6.40
N SER A 108 -3.27 -14.41 -6.33
CA SER A 108 -3.18 -13.46 -7.44
C SER A 108 -1.74 -13.19 -7.86
N GLY A 109 -0.85 -12.94 -6.89
CA GLY A 109 0.58 -12.72 -7.15
C GLY A 109 1.28 -13.97 -7.69
N SER A 110 0.95 -15.16 -7.19
CA SER A 110 1.49 -16.42 -7.71
C SER A 110 1.05 -16.66 -9.15
N PHE A 111 -0.21 -16.36 -9.48
CA PHE A 111 -0.73 -16.48 -10.83
C PHE A 111 -0.12 -15.44 -11.78
N LEU A 112 0.04 -14.20 -11.32
CA LEU A 112 0.78 -13.15 -12.05
C LEU A 112 2.18 -13.62 -12.42
N ILE A 113 2.97 -14.07 -11.44
CA ILE A 113 4.35 -14.50 -11.68
C ILE A 113 4.38 -15.74 -12.55
N GLY A 114 3.47 -16.70 -12.35
CA GLY A 114 3.40 -17.92 -13.16
C GLY A 114 3.10 -17.69 -14.63
N ILE A 115 2.49 -16.55 -14.99
CA ILE A 115 2.28 -16.14 -16.39
C ILE A 115 3.42 -15.25 -16.88
N ALA A 116 3.97 -14.40 -16.02
CA ALA A 116 4.90 -13.36 -16.43
C ALA A 116 6.37 -13.78 -16.39
N TYR A 117 6.78 -14.82 -15.66
CA TYR A 117 8.21 -15.16 -15.54
C TYR A 117 8.81 -15.65 -16.87
N GLU A 118 10.01 -15.18 -17.23
CA GLU A 118 10.76 -15.73 -18.37
C GLU A 118 11.89 -16.67 -17.94
N ASN A 119 12.38 -16.52 -16.71
CA ASN A 119 13.48 -17.33 -16.19
C ASN A 119 13.32 -17.55 -14.66
N LEU A 120 14.12 -18.46 -14.11
CA LEU A 120 14.07 -18.80 -12.68
C LEU A 120 14.43 -17.61 -11.78
N SER A 121 15.27 -16.68 -12.24
CA SER A 121 15.61 -15.47 -11.48
C SER A 121 14.36 -14.60 -11.29
N ASP A 122 13.56 -14.41 -12.34
CA ASP A 122 12.30 -13.67 -12.27
C ASP A 122 11.34 -14.32 -11.25
N LEU A 123 11.18 -15.64 -11.34
CA LEU A 123 10.32 -16.39 -10.43
C LEU A 123 10.72 -16.18 -8.97
N PHE A 124 12.00 -16.39 -8.63
CA PHE A 124 12.45 -16.26 -7.25
C PHE A 124 12.45 -14.80 -6.76
N ALA A 125 12.85 -13.86 -7.62
CA ALA A 125 12.88 -12.44 -7.27
C ALA A 125 11.45 -11.92 -6.98
N PHE A 126 10.51 -12.13 -7.89
CA PHE A 126 9.14 -11.64 -7.71
C PHE A 126 8.35 -12.45 -6.69
N ALA A 127 8.62 -13.74 -6.50
CA ALA A 127 8.02 -14.49 -5.40
C ALA A 127 8.50 -13.95 -4.04
N GLY A 128 9.80 -13.66 -3.91
CA GLY A 128 10.37 -13.01 -2.73
C GLY A 128 9.78 -11.62 -2.48
N LEU A 129 9.69 -10.79 -3.51
CA LEU A 129 9.09 -9.45 -3.43
C LEU A 129 7.59 -9.50 -3.10
N GLY A 130 6.85 -10.46 -3.64
CA GLY A 130 5.43 -10.68 -3.35
C GLY A 130 5.19 -11.07 -1.88
N ILE A 131 5.98 -12.01 -1.37
CA ILE A 131 5.94 -12.39 0.06
C ILE A 131 6.33 -11.18 0.93
N LEU A 132 7.39 -10.46 0.55
CA LEU A 132 7.82 -9.26 1.25
C LEU A 132 6.72 -8.19 1.27
N ALA A 133 5.98 -8.00 0.18
CA ALA A 133 4.87 -7.04 0.11
C ALA A 133 3.71 -7.43 1.05
N ILE A 134 3.36 -8.71 1.14
CA ILE A 134 2.35 -9.21 2.09
C ILE A 134 2.82 -8.97 3.53
N VAL A 135 4.05 -9.35 3.86
CA VAL A 135 4.64 -9.15 5.18
C VAL A 135 4.69 -7.66 5.53
N ALA A 136 5.13 -6.83 4.59
CA ALA A 136 5.21 -5.39 4.76
C ALA A 136 3.82 -4.78 5.00
N ALA A 137 2.80 -5.19 4.24
CA ALA A 137 1.43 -4.69 4.41
C ALA A 137 0.88 -4.97 5.82
N ILE A 138 1.19 -6.15 6.39
CA ILE A 138 0.77 -6.53 7.75
C ILE A 138 1.61 -5.82 8.81
N THR A 139 2.93 -5.93 8.72
CA THR A 139 3.88 -5.43 9.73
C THR A 139 4.02 -3.90 9.75
N TYR A 140 3.41 -3.22 8.77
CA TYR A 140 3.28 -1.77 8.75
C TYR A 140 2.59 -1.24 10.02
N THR A 141 1.55 -1.93 10.50
CA THR A 141 0.73 -1.55 11.67
C THR A 141 0.55 -2.66 12.70
N VAL A 142 0.71 -3.94 12.32
CA VAL A 142 0.52 -5.09 13.21
C VAL A 142 1.87 -5.55 13.76
N GLY A 143 1.95 -5.72 15.08
CA GLY A 143 3.14 -6.25 15.77
C GLY A 143 3.64 -5.35 16.91
N VAL A 144 4.72 -5.80 17.55
CA VAL A 144 5.31 -5.14 18.74
C VAL A 144 5.86 -3.76 18.39
N LYS A 145 6.55 -3.63 17.25
CA LYS A 145 7.09 -2.36 16.74
C LYS A 145 6.78 -2.22 15.24
N PRO A 146 5.55 -1.83 14.88
CA PRO A 146 5.19 -1.64 13.48
C PRO A 146 6.01 -0.51 12.89
N TYR A 147 6.65 -0.76 11.76
CA TYR A 147 7.61 0.19 11.21
C TYR A 147 6.92 1.49 10.72
N GLY A 148 5.62 1.44 10.41
CA GLY A 148 4.81 2.64 10.14
C GLY A 148 4.76 3.60 11.33
N TYR A 149 4.76 3.08 12.55
CA TYR A 149 4.82 3.89 13.79
C TYR A 149 6.25 4.27 14.19
N MET A 150 7.26 3.77 13.47
CA MET A 150 8.66 4.11 13.71
C MET A 150 9.15 5.25 12.81
N GLY A 151 8.30 5.76 11.90
CA GLY A 151 8.67 6.78 10.92
C GLY A 151 9.28 6.21 9.64
N LEU A 152 9.15 4.90 9.41
CA LEU A 152 9.64 4.22 8.20
C LEU A 152 8.56 4.09 7.12
N GLY A 153 7.39 4.72 7.32
CA GLY A 153 6.26 4.63 6.41
C GLY A 153 6.56 5.17 5.02
N ASP A 154 7.14 6.37 4.94
CA ASP A 154 7.47 7.04 3.67
C ASP A 154 8.47 6.23 2.83
N ILE A 155 9.50 5.65 3.45
CA ILE A 155 10.46 4.77 2.77
C ILE A 155 9.74 3.54 2.19
N SER A 156 8.85 2.93 2.99
CA SER A 156 8.06 1.79 2.54
C SER A 156 7.17 2.17 1.36
N VAL A 157 6.47 3.32 1.43
CA VAL A 157 5.64 3.81 0.34
C VAL A 157 6.44 4.06 -0.94
N LEU A 158 7.61 4.69 -0.84
CA LEU A 158 8.52 4.88 -1.99
C LEU A 158 8.95 3.55 -2.63
N VAL A 159 9.28 2.56 -1.81
CA VAL A 159 9.68 1.23 -2.30
C VAL A 159 8.50 0.50 -2.96
N PHE A 160 7.34 0.43 -2.32
CA PHE A 160 6.23 -0.40 -2.81
C PHE A 160 5.41 0.26 -3.92
N PHE A 161 5.14 1.56 -3.84
CA PHE A 161 4.37 2.27 -4.88
C PHE A 161 5.28 2.70 -6.02
N GLY A 162 6.48 3.19 -5.69
CA GLY A 162 7.43 3.65 -6.70
C GLY A 162 8.20 2.50 -7.34
N LEU A 163 9.22 2.00 -6.64
CA LEU A 163 10.18 1.06 -7.22
C LEU A 163 9.53 -0.27 -7.63
N LEU A 164 8.77 -0.90 -6.73
CA LEU A 164 8.10 -2.16 -7.02
C LEU A 164 6.84 -1.96 -7.87
N GLY A 165 6.00 -0.97 -7.54
CA GLY A 165 4.76 -0.70 -8.25
C GLY A 165 4.99 -0.31 -9.71
N VAL A 166 5.80 0.72 -9.96
CA VAL A 166 6.12 1.18 -11.33
C VAL A 166 7.18 0.28 -11.96
N GLY A 167 8.33 0.13 -11.30
CA GLY A 167 9.48 -0.58 -11.87
C GLY A 167 9.26 -2.08 -12.00
N GLY A 168 8.64 -2.71 -11.01
CA GLY A 168 8.26 -4.13 -11.09
C GLY A 168 7.22 -4.39 -12.18
N THR A 169 6.21 -3.53 -12.32
CA THR A 169 5.24 -3.65 -13.43
C THR A 169 5.89 -3.47 -14.79
N TYR A 170 6.78 -2.47 -14.95
CA TYR A 170 7.56 -2.29 -16.17
C TYR A 170 8.41 -3.52 -16.50
N TYR A 171 9.09 -4.08 -15.50
CA TYR A 171 9.92 -5.26 -15.68
C TYR A 171 9.09 -6.46 -16.11
N LEU A 172 7.94 -6.72 -15.47
CA LEU A 172 7.05 -7.83 -15.86
C LEU A 172 6.44 -7.66 -17.27
N GLN A 173 6.50 -6.48 -17.87
CA GLN A 173 6.07 -6.23 -19.25
C GLN A 173 7.20 -6.34 -20.27
N THR A 174 8.46 -6.15 -19.85
CA THR A 174 9.58 -5.95 -20.79
C THR A 174 10.79 -6.83 -20.54
N HIS A 175 10.88 -7.48 -19.37
CA HIS A 175 12.02 -8.25 -18.88
C HIS A 175 13.36 -7.48 -18.96
N SER A 176 13.27 -6.15 -18.82
CA SER A 176 14.41 -5.24 -18.92
C SER A 176 14.43 -4.27 -17.74
N ILE A 177 15.62 -3.80 -17.39
CA ILE A 177 15.81 -2.69 -16.46
C ILE A 177 16.32 -1.51 -17.27
N ALA A 178 15.58 -0.40 -17.25
CA ALA A 178 15.95 0.79 -17.99
C ALA A 178 16.02 2.01 -17.06
N SER A 179 17.04 2.85 -17.22
CA SER A 179 17.26 4.02 -16.35
C SER A 179 16.14 5.05 -16.43
N HIS A 180 15.45 5.14 -17.57
CA HIS A 180 14.35 6.10 -17.79
C HIS A 180 13.13 5.82 -16.89
N ILE A 181 13.00 4.62 -16.29
CA ILE A 181 11.90 4.29 -15.39
C ILE A 181 12.11 4.85 -13.97
N ILE A 182 13.35 5.22 -13.62
CA ILE A 182 13.72 5.66 -12.28
C ILE A 182 12.95 6.92 -11.89
N LEU A 183 12.89 7.91 -12.79
CA LEU A 183 12.21 9.18 -12.51
C LEU A 183 10.69 8.98 -12.32
N PRO A 184 9.95 8.29 -13.21
CA PRO A 184 8.54 7.95 -12.97
C PRO A 184 8.31 7.14 -11.69
N ALA A 185 9.16 6.14 -11.41
CA ALA A 185 9.04 5.32 -10.20
C ALA A 185 9.22 6.15 -8.92
N ILE A 186 10.27 6.99 -8.86
CA ILE A 186 10.49 7.90 -7.74
C ILE A 186 9.34 8.90 -7.63
N GLY A 187 8.92 9.51 -8.73
CA GLY A 187 7.80 10.47 -8.76
C GLY A 187 6.50 9.88 -8.20
N SER A 188 6.10 8.68 -8.67
CA SER A 188 4.93 7.98 -8.13
C SER A 188 5.06 7.69 -6.63
N GLY A 189 6.24 7.25 -6.17
CA GLY A 189 6.50 6.97 -4.77
C GLY A 189 6.52 8.22 -3.88
N LEU A 190 7.03 9.35 -4.38
CA LEU A 190 7.01 10.64 -3.67
C LEU A 190 5.59 11.20 -3.56
N LEU A 191 4.80 11.13 -4.64
CA LEU A 191 3.38 11.51 -4.61
C LEU A 191 2.58 10.62 -3.64
N ALA A 192 2.85 9.32 -3.63
CA ALA A 192 2.25 8.41 -2.65
C ALA A 192 2.66 8.77 -1.21
N SER A 193 3.93 9.12 -1.00
CA SER A 193 4.43 9.57 0.30
C SER A 193 3.81 10.91 0.70
N ALA A 194 3.49 11.80 -0.24
CA ALA A 194 2.82 13.06 0.04
C ALA A 194 1.41 12.82 0.60
N VAL A 195 0.68 11.84 0.04
CA VAL A 195 -0.63 11.40 0.56
C VAL A 195 -0.49 10.77 1.95
N LEU A 196 0.56 10.01 2.22
CA LEU A 196 0.82 9.50 3.57
C LEU A 196 1.13 10.64 4.54
N ASN A 197 2.02 11.55 4.17
CA ASN A 197 2.47 12.65 5.01
C ASN A 197 1.32 13.61 5.36
N ILE A 198 0.43 13.94 4.43
CA ILE A 198 -0.72 14.82 4.74
C ILE A 198 -1.69 14.16 5.72
N ASN A 199 -1.85 12.83 5.66
CA ASN A 199 -2.65 12.09 6.65
C ASN A 199 -1.96 12.10 8.03
N ASN A 200 -0.64 11.84 8.08
CA ASN A 200 0.11 11.88 9.34
C ASN A 200 0.20 13.30 9.94
N LEU A 201 0.23 14.34 9.11
CA LEU A 201 0.17 15.74 9.57
C LEU A 201 -1.19 16.09 10.17
N ARG A 202 -2.29 15.63 9.55
CA ARG A 202 -3.65 15.81 10.09
C ARG A 202 -3.77 15.17 11.47
N ASP A 203 -3.21 13.98 11.63
CA ASP A 203 -3.38 13.14 12.82
C ASP A 203 -2.22 13.31 13.83
N ILE A 204 -1.34 14.30 13.66
CA ILE A 204 -0.06 14.43 14.39
C ILE A 204 -0.21 14.44 15.92
N GLU A 205 -1.19 15.16 16.46
CA GLU A 205 -1.40 15.26 17.90
C GLU A 205 -1.91 13.93 18.48
N GLN A 206 -2.85 13.29 17.78
CA GLN A 206 -3.40 12.00 18.17
C GLN A 206 -2.35 10.89 18.10
N ASP A 207 -1.57 10.86 17.02
CA ASP A 207 -0.49 9.90 16.82
C ASP A 207 0.57 10.03 17.91
N ALA A 208 0.94 11.25 18.28
CA ALA A 208 1.87 11.50 19.38
C ALA A 208 1.33 10.98 20.73
N LYS A 209 0.07 11.27 21.08
CA LYS A 209 -0.58 10.75 22.30
C LYS A 209 -0.63 9.21 22.32
N ALA A 210 -0.83 8.58 21.16
CA ALA A 210 -0.88 7.12 21.02
C ALA A 210 0.51 6.45 20.92
N GLY A 211 1.61 7.20 21.04
CA GLY A 211 2.97 6.68 20.91
C GLY A 211 3.37 6.27 19.49
N LYS A 212 2.62 6.73 18.47
CA LYS A 212 2.94 6.51 17.05
C LYS A 212 3.93 7.58 16.59
N ASN A 213 5.21 7.23 16.60
CA ASN A 213 6.30 8.12 16.18
C ASN A 213 6.48 8.15 14.66
N THR A 214 5.42 8.54 13.94
CA THR A 214 5.44 8.75 12.48
C THR A 214 6.47 9.82 12.10
N LEU A 215 6.83 9.89 10.81
CA LEU A 215 7.77 10.92 10.35
C LEU A 215 7.24 12.33 10.63
N ALA A 216 5.94 12.57 10.44
CA ALA A 216 5.30 13.84 10.76
C ALA A 216 5.42 14.20 12.26
N VAL A 217 5.20 13.24 13.17
CA VAL A 217 5.39 13.43 14.61
C VAL A 217 6.84 13.78 14.95
N ARG A 218 7.81 13.09 14.33
CA ARG A 218 9.25 13.33 14.55
C ARG A 218 9.70 14.70 14.02
N LEU A 219 9.19 15.12 12.86
CA LEU A 219 9.53 16.41 12.25
C LEU A 219 8.81 17.58 12.94
N GLY A 220 7.62 17.34 13.47
CA GLY A 220 6.70 18.38 13.93
C GLY A 220 5.94 19.05 12.79
N ALA A 221 4.85 19.74 13.13
CA ALA A 221 3.89 20.26 12.13
C ALA A 221 4.51 21.21 11.08
N TYR A 222 5.42 22.10 11.49
CA TYR A 222 6.06 23.04 10.56
C TYR A 222 6.97 22.33 9.55
N LYS A 223 7.95 21.55 10.03
CA LYS A 223 8.88 20.83 9.14
C LYS A 223 8.17 19.74 8.33
N GLY A 224 7.12 19.13 8.87
CA GLY A 224 6.30 18.18 8.13
C GLY A 224 5.57 18.83 6.95
N ARG A 225 5.12 20.10 7.07
CA ARG A 225 4.58 20.86 5.93
C ARG A 225 5.64 21.24 4.91
N VAL A 226 6.84 21.63 5.34
CA VAL A 226 7.98 21.87 4.43
C VAL A 226 8.33 20.59 3.66
N TYR A 227 8.42 19.46 4.36
CA TYR A 227 8.63 18.15 3.77
C TYR A 227 7.52 17.79 2.77
N HIS A 228 6.26 18.11 3.06
CA HIS A 228 5.16 17.93 2.11
C HIS A 228 5.39 18.69 0.80
N CYS A 229 5.83 19.95 0.86
CA CYS A 229 6.16 20.73 -0.33
C CYS A 229 7.30 20.09 -1.14
N ILE A 230 8.33 19.57 -0.45
CA ILE A 230 9.45 18.88 -1.10
C ILE A 230 8.98 17.62 -1.85
N LEU A 231 8.05 16.85 -1.26
CA LEU A 231 7.49 15.66 -1.92
C LEU A 231 6.69 15.97 -3.20
N LEU A 232 6.22 17.21 -3.35
CA LEU A 232 5.42 17.66 -4.50
C LEU A 232 6.23 18.44 -5.55
N SER A 233 7.52 18.71 -5.29
CA SER A 233 8.41 19.48 -6.17
C SER A 233 9.09 18.58 -7.18
#